data_AF-A0A0G3H1B6-F1
#
_entry.id   AF-A0A0G3H1B6-F1
#
_cell.length_a   1.000
_cell.length_b   1.000
_cell.length_c   1.000
_cell.angle_alpha   90.00
_cell.angle_beta   90.00
_cell.angle_gamma   90.00
#
_symmetry.space_group_name_H-M   'P 1'
#
loop_
_entity.id
_entity.type
_entity.pdbx_description
1 polymer ?
#
loop_
_entity_poly.entity_id
_entity_poly.type
_entity_poly.pdbx_seq_one_letter_code
_entity_poly.pdbx_strand_id
1 'polypeptide(L)'
;MGAFNYTALVFFLGFLPALFYIFTFSDQKKLQLKSNHFGGWYFLFEFSLYFISGLFPALLIDAFFFSTSMSPIRRLTFSLSAFIIIYLSFTLSTWIRLSGFHYKTRLRDFRPFMREIMGKNPYPDSAVASEVAETNSTWLFKGCATLFFAIPVTIVVLILVLRHL
;
A
#
# COMPACT_ATOMS: atom_id res chain seq x y z
N MET A 1 -23.66 1.79 -24.37
CA MET A 1 -23.89 2.15 -22.96
C MET A 1 -23.41 1.09 -21.93
N GLY A 2 -22.92 -0.10 -22.33
CA GLY A 2 -22.56 -1.17 -21.37
C GLY A 2 -21.17 -1.05 -20.73
N ALA A 3 -20.09 -0.91 -21.52
CA ALA A 3 -18.71 -1.02 -20.99
C ALA A 3 -18.28 0.11 -20.03
N PHE A 4 -18.73 1.35 -20.29
CA PHE A 4 -18.36 2.51 -19.47
C PHE A 4 -18.81 2.39 -18.01
N ASN A 5 -19.98 1.79 -17.76
CA ASN A 5 -20.51 1.60 -16.41
C ASN A 5 -19.72 0.54 -15.62
N TYR A 6 -19.21 -0.51 -16.28
CA TYR A 6 -18.42 -1.56 -15.62
C TYR A 6 -17.02 -1.10 -15.26
N THR A 7 -16.34 -0.36 -16.16
CA THR A 7 -15.03 0.27 -15.87
C THR A 7 -15.12 1.18 -14.65
N ALA A 8 -16.12 2.08 -14.62
CA ALA A 8 -16.32 2.97 -13.49
C ALA A 8 -16.58 2.19 -12.19
N LEU A 9 -17.43 1.16 -12.24
CA LEU A 9 -17.74 0.34 -11.08
C LEU A 9 -16.50 -0.40 -10.53
N VAL A 10 -15.72 -1.06 -11.39
CA VAL A 10 -14.49 -1.76 -10.96
C VAL A 10 -13.48 -0.77 -10.38
N PHE A 11 -13.33 0.39 -11.00
CA PHE A 11 -12.46 1.46 -10.50
C PHE A 11 -12.89 1.92 -9.09
N PHE A 12 -14.17 2.21 -8.87
CA PHE A 12 -14.68 2.63 -7.56
C PHE A 12 -14.59 1.52 -6.51
N LEU A 13 -14.82 0.26 -6.89
CA LEU A 13 -14.61 -0.89 -5.99
C LEU A 13 -13.16 -0.98 -5.52
N GLY A 14 -12.19 -0.60 -6.37
CA GLY A 14 -10.78 -0.55 -6.01
C GLY A 14 -10.45 0.40 -4.85
N PHE A 15 -11.26 1.43 -4.61
CA PHE A 15 -11.07 2.35 -3.48
C PHE A 15 -11.70 1.86 -2.18
N LEU A 16 -12.59 0.86 -2.21
CA LEU A 16 -13.33 0.43 -1.03
C LEU A 16 -12.44 0.05 0.16
N PRO A 17 -11.34 -0.71 0.00
CA PRO A 17 -10.51 -1.05 1.15
C PRO A 17 -9.85 0.19 1.79
N ALA A 18 -9.41 1.15 0.99
CA ALA A 18 -8.83 2.39 1.49
C ALA A 18 -9.89 3.28 2.18
N LEU A 19 -11.08 3.37 1.60
CA LEU A 19 -12.21 4.09 2.22
C LEU A 19 -12.61 3.44 3.53
N PHE A 20 -12.72 2.11 3.57
CA PHE A 20 -13.00 1.37 4.80
C PHE A 20 -11.98 1.72 5.88
N TYR A 21 -10.68 1.66 5.58
CA TYR A 21 -9.62 2.06 6.51
C TYR A 21 -9.81 3.49 7.04
N ILE A 22 -10.12 4.45 6.16
CA ILE A 22 -10.35 5.86 6.55
C ILE A 22 -11.59 6.00 7.45
N PHE A 23 -12.70 5.34 7.12
CA PHE A 23 -13.95 5.45 7.87
C PHE A 23 -13.91 4.71 9.22
N THR A 24 -13.19 3.59 9.29
CA THR A 24 -12.97 2.87 10.55
C THR A 24 -11.80 3.42 11.35
N PHE A 25 -11.18 4.52 10.90
CA PHE A 25 -10.04 5.12 11.58
C PHE A 25 -10.49 5.79 12.89
N SER A 26 -10.38 5.04 13.99
CA SER A 26 -10.85 5.45 15.31
C SER A 26 -9.92 6.44 16.00
N ASP A 27 -10.47 7.23 16.94
CA ASP A 27 -9.66 8.10 17.80
C ASP A 27 -8.66 7.30 18.65
N GLN A 28 -9.00 6.07 19.03
CA GLN A 28 -8.07 5.16 19.70
C GLN A 28 -6.86 4.81 18.83
N LYS A 29 -7.07 4.49 17.55
CA LYS A 29 -5.99 4.24 16.59
C LYS A 29 -5.12 5.49 16.42
N LYS A 30 -5.75 6.67 16.34
CA LYS A 30 -5.03 7.95 16.28
C LYS A 30 -4.13 8.17 17.50
N LEU A 31 -4.63 7.90 18.70
CA LEU A 31 -3.84 7.99 19.93
C LEU A 31 -2.68 6.98 19.94
N GLN A 32 -2.94 5.73 19.56
CA GLN A 32 -1.92 4.67 19.47
C GLN A 32 -0.79 5.05 18.51
N LEU A 33 -1.11 5.61 17.35
CA LEU A 33 -0.12 6.05 16.37
C LEU A 33 0.64 7.30 16.83
N LYS A 34 0.02 8.17 17.63
CA LYS A 34 0.74 9.31 18.24
C LYS A 34 1.72 8.87 19.33
N SER A 35 1.36 7.86 20.13
CA SER A 35 2.20 7.36 21.22
C SER A 35 3.32 6.42 20.74
N ASN A 36 3.15 5.78 19.59
CA ASN A 36 4.17 4.88 19.03
C ASN A 36 5.30 5.67 18.36
N HIS A 37 6.54 5.31 18.67
CA HIS A 37 7.75 5.90 18.06
C HIS A 37 7.73 5.84 16.53
N PHE A 38 7.21 4.75 15.96
CA PHE A 38 7.11 4.52 14.51
C PHE A 38 5.69 4.72 13.96
N GLY A 39 4.80 5.38 14.69
CA GLY A 39 3.38 5.49 14.30
C GLY A 39 3.16 6.08 12.91
N GLY A 40 4.07 6.92 12.43
CA GLY A 40 3.99 7.44 11.06
C GLY A 40 4.25 6.37 10.00
N TRP A 41 5.25 5.51 10.23
CA TRP A 41 5.53 4.38 9.35
C TRP A 41 4.42 3.33 9.40
N TYR A 42 3.86 3.05 10.59
CA TYR A 42 2.68 2.19 10.71
C TYR A 42 1.50 2.71 9.90
N PHE A 43 1.19 4.00 10.01
CA PHE A 43 0.11 4.59 9.21
C PHE A 43 0.36 4.43 7.72
N LEU A 44 1.57 4.76 7.24
CA LEU A 44 1.90 4.66 5.82
C LEU A 44 1.75 3.22 5.34
N PHE A 45 2.35 2.26 6.03
CA PHE A 45 2.31 0.85 5.62
C PHE A 45 0.91 0.26 5.68
N GLU A 46 0.15 0.55 6.73
CA GLU A 46 -1.25 0.08 6.82
C GLU A 46 -2.09 0.67 5.70
N PHE A 47 -2.03 1.99 5.50
CA PHE A 47 -2.76 2.65 4.43
C PHE A 47 -2.36 2.11 3.05
N SER A 48 -1.05 1.95 2.78
CA SER A 48 -0.54 1.37 1.55
C SER A 48 -1.05 -0.05 1.35
N LEU A 49 -1.11 -0.89 2.39
CA LEU A 49 -1.64 -2.25 2.29
C LEU A 49 -3.11 -2.24 1.81
N TYR A 50 -3.98 -1.46 2.45
CA TYR A 50 -5.39 -1.33 2.05
C TYR A 50 -5.53 -0.75 0.64
N PHE A 51 -4.79 0.31 0.34
CA PHE A 51 -4.91 0.99 -0.94
C PHE A 51 -4.43 0.12 -2.12
N ILE A 52 -3.27 -0.49 -1.98
CA ILE A 52 -2.66 -1.31 -3.03
C ILE A 52 -3.48 -2.57 -3.28
N SER A 53 -3.93 -3.25 -2.22
CA SER A 53 -4.74 -4.48 -2.35
C SER A 53 -6.08 -4.26 -3.05
N GLY A 54 -6.63 -3.04 -3.02
CA GLY A 54 -7.85 -2.68 -3.75
C GLY A 54 -7.58 -2.13 -5.16
N LEU A 55 -6.80 -1.06 -5.26
CA LEU A 55 -6.70 -0.30 -6.51
C LEU A 55 -5.85 -1.01 -7.58
N PHE A 56 -4.78 -1.69 -7.18
CA PHE A 56 -3.90 -2.38 -8.12
C PHE A 56 -4.65 -3.46 -8.92
N PRO A 57 -5.37 -4.42 -8.31
CA PRO A 57 -6.13 -5.40 -9.09
C PRO A 57 -7.28 -4.76 -9.89
N ALA A 58 -7.95 -3.72 -9.38
CA ALA A 58 -9.01 -3.03 -10.11
C ALA A 58 -8.49 -2.41 -11.42
N LEU A 59 -7.34 -1.72 -11.38
CA LEU A 59 -6.72 -1.11 -12.56
C LEU A 59 -6.17 -2.14 -13.55
N LEU A 60 -5.69 -3.29 -13.06
CA LEU A 60 -5.32 -4.41 -13.93
C LEU A 60 -6.55 -4.97 -14.64
N ILE A 61 -7.62 -5.26 -13.91
CA ILE A 61 -8.87 -5.76 -14.50
C ILE A 61 -9.39 -4.79 -15.57
N ASP A 62 -9.38 -3.48 -15.28
CA ASP A 62 -9.79 -2.47 -16.26
C ASP A 62 -8.92 -2.45 -17.53
N ALA A 63 -7.59 -2.49 -17.36
CA ALA A 63 -6.63 -2.50 -18.47
C ALA A 63 -6.84 -3.68 -19.42
N PHE A 64 -7.10 -4.88 -18.88
CA PHE A 64 -7.17 -6.11 -19.68
C PHE A 64 -8.56 -6.36 -20.26
N PHE A 65 -9.63 -6.12 -19.48
CA PHE A 65 -10.97 -6.58 -19.87
C PHE A 65 -11.84 -5.50 -20.51
N PHE A 66 -11.60 -4.21 -20.22
CA PHE A 66 -12.58 -3.17 -20.57
C PHE A 66 -12.02 -2.04 -21.45
N SER A 67 -10.72 -1.74 -21.35
CA SER A 67 -10.12 -0.61 -22.07
C SER A 67 -9.84 -0.90 -23.56
N THR A 68 -10.84 -1.20 -24.40
CA THR A 68 -10.62 -1.71 -25.78
C THR A 68 -10.05 -0.71 -26.79
N SER A 69 -9.93 0.57 -26.44
CA SER A 69 -9.59 1.67 -27.35
C SER A 69 -8.10 1.88 -27.62
N MET A 70 -7.20 1.22 -26.88
CA MET A 70 -5.74 1.37 -27.02
C MET A 70 -5.04 0.04 -27.30
N SER A 71 -3.75 0.05 -27.68
CA SER A 71 -2.96 -1.19 -27.73
C SER A 71 -2.72 -1.76 -26.32
N PRO A 72 -2.58 -3.09 -26.14
CA PRO A 72 -2.45 -3.71 -24.82
C PRO A 72 -1.31 -3.13 -23.96
N ILE A 73 -0.15 -2.88 -24.58
CA ILE A 73 1.00 -2.25 -23.91
C ILE A 73 0.64 -0.84 -23.43
N ARG A 74 -0.05 -0.05 -24.26
CA ARG A 74 -0.42 1.33 -23.92
C ARG A 74 -1.46 1.37 -22.79
N ARG A 75 -2.40 0.42 -22.74
CA ARG A 75 -3.35 0.25 -21.63
C ARG A 75 -2.63 -0.06 -20.33
N LEU A 76 -1.72 -1.03 -20.34
CA LEU A 76 -0.97 -1.43 -19.15
C LEU A 76 -0.11 -0.26 -18.63
N THR A 77 0.63 0.41 -19.51
CA THR A 77 1.42 1.59 -19.13
C THR A 77 0.55 2.69 -18.55
N PHE A 78 -0.59 3.00 -19.18
CA PHE A 78 -1.52 4.00 -18.69
C PHE A 78 -2.06 3.64 -17.30
N SER A 79 -2.50 2.40 -17.09
CA SER A 79 -3.01 1.94 -15.79
C SER A 79 -1.94 1.93 -14.70
N LEU A 80 -0.70 1.57 -15.01
CA LEU A 80 0.41 1.66 -14.06
C LEU A 80 0.76 3.11 -13.71
N SER A 81 0.80 4.01 -14.69
CA SER A 81 0.99 5.45 -14.44
C SER A 81 -0.14 6.03 -13.61
N ALA A 82 -1.40 5.70 -13.95
CA ALA A 82 -2.57 6.12 -13.18
C ALA A 82 -2.51 5.59 -11.75
N PHE A 83 -2.15 4.32 -11.54
CA PHE A 83 -1.96 3.74 -10.21
C PHE A 83 -0.96 4.54 -9.38
N ILE A 84 0.22 4.84 -9.93
CA ILE A 84 1.26 5.60 -9.21
C ILE A 84 0.75 7.00 -8.84
N ILE A 85 0.14 7.71 -9.79
CA ILE A 85 -0.38 9.07 -9.57
C ILE A 85 -1.46 9.05 -8.49
N ILE A 86 -2.48 8.20 -8.63
CA ILE A 86 -3.58 8.11 -7.67
C ILE A 86 -3.04 7.69 -6.30
N TYR A 87 -2.14 6.70 -6.23
CA TYR A 87 -1.51 6.27 -4.98
C TYR A 87 -0.81 7.41 -4.26
N LEU A 88 0.04 8.17 -4.95
CA LEU A 88 0.77 9.29 -4.36
C LEU A 88 -0.17 10.39 -3.91
N SER A 89 -1.13 10.78 -4.75
CA SER A 89 -2.12 11.82 -4.42
C SER A 89 -2.97 11.40 -3.22
N PHE A 90 -3.51 10.19 -3.21
CA PHE A 90 -4.41 9.72 -2.15
C PHE A 90 -3.68 9.50 -0.83
N THR A 91 -2.46 8.96 -0.88
CA THR A 91 -1.59 8.81 0.30
C THR A 91 -1.28 10.17 0.90
N LEU A 92 -0.84 11.14 0.08
CA LEU A 92 -0.51 12.48 0.56
C LEU A 92 -1.74 13.21 1.12
N SER A 93 -2.87 13.18 0.43
CA SER A 93 -4.11 13.82 0.90
C SER A 93 -4.60 13.19 2.21
N THR A 94 -4.57 11.86 2.32
CA THR A 94 -5.00 11.16 3.54
C THR A 94 -4.04 11.40 4.68
N TRP A 95 -2.74 11.43 4.41
CA TRP A 95 -1.70 11.81 5.37
C TRP A 95 -1.94 13.21 5.93
N ILE A 96 -2.18 14.20 5.06
CA ILE A 96 -2.51 15.58 5.49
C ILE A 96 -3.78 15.59 6.35
N ARG A 97 -4.86 14.94 5.89
CA ARG A 97 -6.17 14.95 6.56
C ARG A 97 -6.14 14.29 7.95
N LEU A 98 -5.47 13.15 8.08
CA LEU A 98 -5.48 12.35 9.31
C LEU A 98 -4.34 12.71 10.29
N SER A 99 -3.79 13.92 10.16
CA SER A 99 -2.76 14.47 11.06
C SER A 99 -1.38 13.81 10.92
N GLY A 100 -1.03 13.35 9.72
CA GLY A 100 0.24 12.70 9.39
C GLY A 100 1.48 13.50 9.79
N PHE A 101 1.44 14.82 9.69
CA PHE A 101 2.54 15.70 10.10
C PHE A 101 2.89 15.64 11.59
N HIS A 102 1.95 15.16 12.43
CA HIS A 102 2.22 14.93 13.85
C HIS A 102 2.87 13.57 14.11
N TYR A 103 2.88 12.67 13.12
CA TYR A 103 3.58 11.40 13.21
C TYR A 103 5.03 11.56 12.72
N LYS A 104 5.98 11.01 13.47
CA LYS A 104 7.40 11.05 13.07
C LYS A 104 7.65 10.05 11.93
N THR A 105 7.94 10.56 10.74
CA THR A 105 8.40 9.76 9.58
C THR A 105 9.79 10.20 9.16
N ARG A 106 10.78 10.03 10.05
CA ARG A 106 12.18 10.31 9.69
C ARG A 106 12.72 9.11 8.92
N LEU A 107 13.43 9.35 7.82
CA LEU A 107 14.08 8.29 7.03
C LEU A 107 14.99 7.40 7.89
N ARG A 108 15.68 7.97 8.88
CA ARG A 108 16.52 7.23 9.83
C ARG A 108 15.75 6.22 10.68
N ASP A 109 14.46 6.46 10.92
CA ASP A 109 13.59 5.62 11.74
C ASP A 109 13.00 4.46 10.89
N PHE A 110 13.19 4.48 9.56
CA PHE A 110 12.68 3.44 8.65
C PHE A 110 13.31 2.06 8.91
N ARG A 111 14.65 2.00 9.03
CA ARG A 111 15.34 0.73 9.27
C ARG A 111 14.96 0.12 10.63
N PRO A 112 14.95 0.89 11.74
CA PRO A 112 14.41 0.42 13.02
C PRO A 112 12.96 -0.06 12.91
N PHE A 113 12.09 0.68 12.22
CA PHE A 113 10.70 0.27 11.97
C PHE A 113 10.62 -1.07 11.24
N MET A 114 11.38 -1.25 10.15
CA MET A 114 11.41 -2.51 9.41
C MET A 114 11.82 -3.69 10.30
N ARG A 115 12.80 -3.48 11.19
CA ARG A 115 13.22 -4.51 12.17
C ARG A 115 12.10 -4.82 13.15
N GLU A 116 11.41 -3.82 13.68
CA GLU A 116 10.28 -4.01 14.60
C GLU A 116 9.17 -4.84 13.95
N ILE A 117 8.71 -4.48 12.74
CA ILE A 117 7.62 -5.20 12.09
C ILE A 117 8.02 -6.62 11.68
N MET A 118 9.31 -6.88 11.52
CA MET A 118 9.89 -8.23 11.31
C MET A 118 9.99 -9.05 12.60
N GLY A 119 9.70 -8.47 13.77
CA GLY A 119 9.83 -9.13 15.07
C GLY A 119 11.24 -9.11 15.66
N LYS A 120 12.12 -8.26 15.11
CA LYS A 120 13.51 -8.09 15.54
C LYS A 120 13.66 -6.84 16.41
N ASN A 121 14.69 -6.81 17.26
CA ASN A 121 15.02 -5.61 18.03
C ASN A 121 15.29 -4.41 17.07
N PRO A 122 14.55 -3.30 17.19
CA PRO A 122 14.71 -2.10 16.35
C PRO A 122 16.05 -1.37 16.56
N TYR A 123 16.68 -1.49 17.74
CA TYR A 123 17.96 -0.87 18.08
C TYR A 123 18.96 -1.93 18.57
N PRO A 124 19.69 -2.60 17.64
CA PRO A 124 20.63 -3.66 18.02
C PRO A 124 21.84 -3.14 18.82
N ASP A 125 22.21 -1.88 18.64
CA ASP A 125 23.41 -1.28 19.24
C ASP A 125 23.11 -0.48 20.52
N SER A 126 21.86 -0.47 21.01
CA SER A 126 21.52 0.21 22.26
C SER A 126 22.06 -0.57 23.46
N ALA A 127 22.71 0.12 24.40
CA ALA A 127 23.28 -0.45 25.63
C ALA A 127 22.23 -1.18 26.51
N VAL A 128 20.95 -0.92 26.29
CA VAL A 128 19.86 -1.74 26.79
C VAL A 128 19.79 -2.96 25.88
N ALA A 129 20.46 -4.05 26.28
CA ALA A 129 20.19 -5.37 25.73
C ALA A 129 18.71 -5.66 26.02
N SER A 130 17.86 -5.26 25.10
CA SER A 130 16.44 -5.50 25.21
C SER A 130 16.31 -7.02 25.09
N GLU A 131 15.92 -7.68 26.18
CA GLU A 131 15.50 -9.09 26.24
C GLU A 131 14.24 -9.26 25.39
N VAL A 132 14.36 -8.98 24.09
CA VAL A 132 13.27 -9.09 23.14
C VAL A 132 13.33 -10.52 22.68
N ALA A 133 12.55 -11.36 23.35
CA ALA A 133 12.09 -12.61 22.79
C ALA A 133 11.79 -12.39 21.30
N GLU A 134 12.36 -13.19 20.41
CA GLU A 134 12.00 -13.17 18.99
C GLU A 134 10.48 -13.21 18.90
N THR A 135 9.87 -12.07 18.60
CA THR A 135 8.43 -11.98 18.44
C THR A 135 8.14 -12.36 17.00
N ASN A 136 7.02 -13.02 16.77
CA ASN A 136 6.60 -13.34 15.41
C ASN A 136 6.45 -12.05 14.59
N SER A 137 6.84 -12.11 13.31
CA SER A 137 6.64 -10.99 12.40
C SER A 137 5.17 -10.56 12.34
N THR A 138 4.96 -9.25 12.29
CA THR A 138 3.62 -8.66 12.30
C THR A 138 2.84 -9.03 11.03
N TRP A 139 1.52 -9.05 11.12
CA TRP A 139 0.64 -9.21 9.96
C TRP A 139 0.87 -8.12 8.90
N LEU A 140 1.20 -6.90 9.35
CA LEU A 140 1.56 -5.79 8.47
C LEU A 140 2.78 -6.12 7.63
N PHE A 141 3.85 -6.63 8.25
CA PHE A 141 5.04 -7.07 7.52
C PHE A 141 4.73 -8.19 6.53
N LYS A 142 3.99 -9.23 6.96
CA LYS A 142 3.61 -10.35 6.09
C LYS A 142 2.81 -9.86 4.88
N GLY A 143 1.77 -9.06 5.10
CA GLY A 143 0.92 -8.54 4.04
C GLY A 143 1.67 -7.63 3.06
N CYS A 144 2.47 -6.69 3.56
CA CYS A 144 3.28 -5.83 2.71
C CYS A 144 4.33 -6.62 1.94
N ALA A 145 5.03 -7.56 2.58
CA ALA A 145 6.02 -8.41 1.90
C ALA A 145 5.39 -9.24 0.79
N THR A 146 4.20 -9.82 1.01
CA THR A 146 3.45 -10.53 -0.02
C THR A 146 3.10 -9.61 -1.19
N LEU A 147 2.61 -8.38 -0.96
CA LEU A 147 2.31 -7.44 -2.03
C LEU A 147 3.57 -6.99 -2.78
N PHE A 148 4.66 -6.68 -2.06
CA PHE A 148 5.94 -6.30 -2.66
C PHE A 148 6.54 -7.40 -3.53
N PHE A 149 6.23 -8.66 -3.28
CA PHE A 149 6.62 -9.77 -4.14
C PHE A 149 5.62 -9.99 -5.29
N ALA A 150 4.32 -10.03 -4.98
CA ALA A 150 3.29 -10.35 -5.95
C ALA A 150 3.16 -9.31 -7.06
N ILE A 151 3.27 -8.01 -6.74
CA ILE A 151 3.10 -6.92 -7.72
C ILE A 151 4.18 -6.94 -8.80
N PRO A 152 5.49 -6.93 -8.48
CA PRO A 152 6.53 -7.03 -9.48
C PRO A 152 6.43 -8.32 -10.30
N VAL A 153 6.16 -9.46 -9.66
CA VAL A 153 5.99 -10.75 -10.38
C VAL A 153 4.82 -10.64 -11.37
N THR A 154 3.70 -10.08 -10.95
CA THR A 154 2.53 -9.86 -11.82
C THR A 154 2.90 -8.96 -12.99
N ILE A 155 3.59 -7.84 -12.75
CA ILE A 155 4.02 -6.91 -13.81
C ILE A 155 4.95 -7.62 -14.82
N VAL A 156 5.95 -8.38 -14.34
CA VAL A 156 6.88 -9.11 -15.20
C VAL A 156 6.17 -10.16 -16.04
N VAL A 157 5.32 -10.98 -15.42
CA VAL A 157 4.53 -12.00 -16.12
C VAL A 157 3.63 -11.34 -17.18
N LEU A 158 2.97 -10.24 -16.83
CA LEU A 158 2.12 -9.51 -17.78
C LEU A 158 2.92 -8.94 -18.96
N ILE A 159 4.12 -8.39 -18.73
CA ILE A 159 4.99 -7.92 -19.81
C ILE A 159 5.38 -9.08 -20.73
N LEU A 160 5.74 -10.24 -20.16
CA LEU A 160 6.09 -11.42 -20.95
C LEU A 160 4.91 -11.91 -21.80
N VAL A 161 3.73 -12.07 -21.19
CA VAL A 161 2.51 -12.49 -21.90
C VAL A 161 2.18 -11.50 -23.03
N LEU A 162 2.21 -10.20 -22.75
CA LEU A 162 1.92 -9.15 -23.74
C LEU A 162 2.96 -9.04 -24.86
N ARG A 163 4.18 -9.53 -24.66
CA ARG A 163 5.23 -9.56 -25.70
C ARG A 163 5.09 -10.77 -26.62
N HIS A 164 4.45 -11.84 -26.14
CA HIS A 164 4.23 -13.08 -26.89
C HIS A 164 2.87 -13.15 -27.60
N LEU A 165 1.94 -12.22 -27.29
CA LEU A 165 0.68 -11.98 -27.98
C LEU A 165 0.85 -10.95 -29.10
#